data_AF-A0A3N1CTM9-F1
#
_entry.id   AF-A0A3N1CTM9-F1
#
_cell.length_a   1.000
_cell.length_b   1.000
_cell.length_c   1.000
_cell.angle_alpha   90.00
_cell.angle_beta   90.00
_cell.angle_gamma   90.00
#
_symmetry.space_group_name_H-M   'P 1'
#
loop_
_entity.id
_entity.type
_entity.pdbx_description
1 polymer ?
#
loop_
_entity_poly.entity_id
_entity_poly.type
_entity_poly.pdbx_seq_one_letter_code
_entity_poly.pdbx_strand_id
1 'polypeptide(L)'
;MAGDWHGNSSWAHRVIRALPELLPEESPRLVLHCGDFGVWPGGEKFLRKVDRALAEVDGVLGFVDGNHEDFSALHAAPRFEGKGAVRERIWHLRRGHRWTWHGRTWLALGGAVSLDRSFRVQGRNWWADEEITRAEAAEIGAAGPAEVMVTHDCPASVEHVFRPLPPWLSGRDLADGVAHRALLQDVVDEVRPSHLMHGHLHRAYRRTVPMAHGPVEVTGLESDGARTGNWAVLDVRTMHWADGT
;
A
#
# COMPACT_ATOMS: atom_id res chain seq x y z
N MET A 1 -8.02 2.23 6.51
CA MET A 1 -6.73 2.22 5.79
C MET A 1 -5.61 1.88 6.77
N ALA A 2 -4.59 1.16 6.34
CA ALA A 2 -3.40 0.83 7.12
C ALA A 2 -2.15 0.80 6.20
N GLY A 3 -0.94 0.87 6.77
CA GLY A 3 0.31 0.71 6.04
C GLY A 3 1.33 -0.11 6.82
N ASP A 4 2.37 -0.58 6.14
CA ASP A 4 3.68 -0.93 6.70
C ASP A 4 3.62 -1.71 8.03
N TRP A 5 2.90 -2.84 8.03
CA TRP A 5 2.80 -3.74 9.19
C TRP A 5 4.00 -4.66 9.36
N HIS A 6 4.78 -4.89 8.29
CA HIS A 6 6.03 -5.66 8.30
C HIS A 6 5.90 -7.06 8.96
N GLY A 7 4.75 -7.72 8.80
CA GLY A 7 4.51 -9.02 9.42
C GLY A 7 4.34 -8.99 10.96
N ASN A 8 4.17 -7.81 11.56
CA ASN A 8 3.98 -7.66 12.99
C ASN A 8 2.59 -8.16 13.43
N SER A 9 2.53 -9.42 13.85
CA SER A 9 1.29 -10.07 14.27
C SER A 9 0.58 -9.36 15.43
N SER A 10 1.34 -8.83 16.39
CA SER A 10 0.76 -8.16 17.57
C SER A 10 0.11 -6.85 17.19
N TRP A 11 0.72 -6.13 16.24
CA TRP A 11 0.20 -4.89 15.70
C TRP A 11 -1.07 -5.12 14.87
N ALA A 12 -0.98 -5.98 13.85
CA ALA A 12 -2.12 -6.34 12.99
C ALA A 12 -3.34 -6.78 13.82
N HIS A 13 -3.12 -7.65 14.80
CA HIS A 13 -4.19 -8.15 15.67
C HIS A 13 -4.82 -7.05 16.52
N ARG A 14 -4.06 -6.05 16.99
CA ARG A 14 -4.60 -4.89 17.71
C ARG A 14 -5.54 -4.07 16.82
N VAL A 15 -5.11 -3.79 15.59
CA VAL A 15 -5.93 -3.03 14.63
C VAL A 15 -7.21 -3.79 14.30
N ILE A 16 -7.08 -5.08 13.97
CA ILE A 16 -8.22 -5.92 13.56
C ILE A 16 -9.25 -6.06 14.67
N ARG A 17 -8.83 -6.22 15.93
CA ARG A 17 -9.75 -6.31 17.06
C ARG A 17 -10.49 -5.02 17.38
N ALA A 18 -9.98 -3.87 16.93
CA ALA A 18 -10.69 -2.61 17.06
C ALA A 18 -11.78 -2.42 15.99
N LEU A 19 -11.76 -3.20 14.89
CA LEU A 19 -12.71 -3.02 13.78
C LEU A 19 -14.19 -3.09 14.18
N PRO A 20 -14.65 -3.99 15.09
CA PRO A 20 -16.05 -3.99 15.53
C PRO A 20 -16.52 -2.68 16.17
N GLU A 21 -15.63 -2.01 16.91
CA GLU A 21 -15.94 -0.73 17.56
C GLU A 21 -15.82 0.43 16.57
N LEU A 22 -14.84 0.37 15.67
CA LEU A 22 -14.57 1.42 14.67
C LEU A 22 -15.58 1.41 13.52
N LEU A 23 -16.08 0.22 13.16
CA LEU A 23 -16.96 -0.03 12.03
C LEU A 23 -18.15 -0.91 12.48
N PRO A 24 -19.01 -0.41 13.39
CA PRO A 24 -20.08 -1.21 13.98
C PRO A 24 -21.15 -1.62 12.95
N GLU A 25 -21.42 -0.74 11.98
CA GLU A 25 -22.47 -0.93 10.95
C GLU A 25 -21.96 -1.66 9.69
N GLU A 26 -20.66 -1.96 9.60
CA GLU A 26 -20.08 -2.59 8.41
C GLU A 26 -19.95 -4.11 8.59
N SER A 27 -20.41 -4.86 7.58
CA SER A 27 -20.22 -6.31 7.45
C SER A 27 -20.18 -6.67 5.95
N PRO A 28 -19.06 -7.22 5.44
CA PRO A 28 -17.80 -7.44 6.15
C PRO A 28 -17.07 -6.13 6.48
N ARG A 29 -16.24 -6.14 7.52
CA ARG A 29 -15.39 -5.02 7.92
C ARG A 29 -14.13 -4.98 7.06
N LEU A 30 -13.90 -3.87 6.36
CA LEU A 30 -12.85 -3.79 5.35
C LEU A 30 -11.57 -3.13 5.89
N VAL A 31 -10.43 -3.75 5.59
CA VAL A 31 -9.11 -3.15 5.74
C VAL A 31 -8.48 -3.03 4.36
N LEU A 32 -8.17 -1.81 3.93
CA LEU A 32 -7.28 -1.55 2.81
C LEU A 32 -5.88 -1.18 3.32
N HIS A 33 -4.85 -1.81 2.76
CA HIS A 33 -3.47 -1.68 3.21
C HIS A 33 -2.51 -1.22 2.09
N CYS A 34 -1.67 -0.23 2.39
CA CYS A 34 -0.79 0.45 1.44
C CYS A 34 0.57 -0.27 1.25
N GLY A 35 0.64 -1.60 1.25
CA GLY A 35 1.90 -2.35 1.08
C GLY A 35 2.73 -2.56 2.34
N ASP A 36 3.80 -3.34 2.22
CA ASP A 36 4.62 -3.87 3.31
C ASP A 36 3.78 -4.53 4.41
N PHE A 37 2.87 -5.41 3.98
CA PHE A 37 1.92 -6.12 4.83
C PHE A 37 2.59 -7.25 5.61
N GLY A 38 3.44 -8.04 4.95
CA GLY A 38 4.20 -9.12 5.61
C GLY A 38 4.03 -10.52 4.98
N VAL A 39 3.77 -10.60 3.68
CA VAL A 39 3.94 -11.83 2.90
C VAL A 39 5.44 -12.04 2.71
N TRP A 40 6.13 -12.64 3.66
CA TRP A 40 7.57 -12.94 3.56
C TRP A 40 7.84 -14.44 3.47
N PRO A 41 9.04 -14.87 3.05
CA PRO A 41 9.48 -16.24 3.26
C PRO A 41 9.44 -16.57 4.75
N GLY A 42 8.63 -17.58 5.12
CA GLY A 42 8.38 -17.93 6.51
C GLY A 42 7.32 -17.06 7.24
N GLY A 43 6.71 -16.08 6.56
CA GLY A 43 5.64 -15.21 7.07
C GLY A 43 4.28 -15.91 7.26
N GLU A 44 4.18 -17.19 6.93
CA GLU A 44 2.97 -18.00 6.99
C GLU A 44 2.34 -18.06 8.40
N LYS A 45 3.14 -17.95 9.47
CA LYS A 45 2.61 -17.82 10.85
C LYS A 45 1.87 -16.48 11.05
N PHE A 46 2.39 -15.39 10.50
CA PHE A 46 1.73 -14.08 10.53
C PHE A 46 0.43 -14.13 9.74
N LEU A 47 0.48 -14.62 8.50
CA LEU A 47 -0.70 -14.71 7.62
C LEU A 47 -1.85 -15.50 8.27
N ARG A 48 -1.57 -16.66 8.89
CA ARG A 48 -2.60 -17.43 9.63
C ARG A 48 -3.21 -16.66 10.80
N LYS A 49 -2.39 -15.90 11.54
CA LYS A 49 -2.88 -15.13 12.68
C LYS A 49 -3.78 -13.99 12.24
N VAL A 50 -3.40 -13.29 11.16
CA VAL A 50 -4.20 -12.20 10.58
C VAL A 50 -5.52 -12.74 10.04
N ASP A 51 -5.47 -13.80 9.23
CA ASP A 51 -6.66 -14.42 8.62
C ASP A 51 -7.66 -14.91 9.68
N ARG A 52 -7.16 -15.53 10.75
CA ARG A 52 -7.99 -15.90 11.91
C ARG A 52 -8.58 -14.68 12.62
N ALA A 53 -7.78 -13.65 12.88
CA ALA A 53 -8.27 -12.44 13.55
C ALA A 53 -9.35 -11.74 12.71
N LEU A 54 -9.19 -11.70 11.39
CA LEU A 54 -10.21 -11.20 10.46
C LEU A 54 -11.48 -12.06 10.56
N ALA A 55 -11.37 -13.39 10.57
CA ALA A 55 -12.54 -14.26 10.75
C ALA A 55 -13.30 -13.99 12.07
N GLU A 56 -12.59 -13.72 13.16
CA GLU A 56 -13.19 -13.42 14.48
C GLU A 56 -14.02 -12.13 14.49
N VAL A 57 -13.77 -11.19 13.57
CA VAL A 57 -14.45 -9.88 13.51
C VAL A 57 -15.26 -9.66 12.23
N ASP A 58 -15.51 -10.72 11.46
CA ASP A 58 -16.09 -10.65 10.11
C ASP A 58 -15.37 -9.63 9.20
N GLY A 59 -14.04 -9.66 9.26
CA GLY A 59 -13.17 -8.78 8.50
C GLY A 59 -12.70 -9.39 7.18
N VAL A 60 -12.34 -8.50 6.24
CA VAL A 60 -11.64 -8.82 4.99
C VAL A 60 -10.56 -7.76 4.77
N LEU A 61 -9.37 -8.20 4.34
CA LEU A 61 -8.22 -7.33 4.08
C LEU A 61 -7.80 -7.40 2.62
N GLY A 62 -7.68 -6.24 1.99
CA GLY A 62 -7.03 -6.05 0.69
C GLY A 62 -5.76 -5.23 0.86
N PHE A 63 -4.66 -5.63 0.22
CA PHE A 63 -3.40 -4.87 0.25
C PHE A 63 -2.81 -4.72 -1.15
N VAL A 64 -2.24 -3.55 -1.47
CA VAL A 64 -1.31 -3.44 -2.60
C VAL A 64 0.05 -3.98 -2.18
N ASP A 65 0.87 -4.49 -3.11
CA ASP A 65 2.23 -4.93 -2.76
C ASP A 65 3.13 -3.75 -2.39
N GLY A 66 4.07 -3.99 -1.47
CA GLY A 66 5.17 -3.07 -1.20
C GLY A 66 6.52 -3.60 -1.69
N ASN A 67 7.63 -3.02 -1.22
CA ASN A 67 8.96 -3.54 -1.56
C ASN A 67 9.41 -4.69 -0.65
N HIS A 68 8.73 -4.91 0.48
CA HIS A 68 8.96 -6.07 1.33
C HIS A 68 7.82 -7.08 1.21
N GLU A 69 7.75 -7.76 0.08
CA GLU A 69 6.87 -8.93 -0.11
C GLU A 69 7.62 -10.06 -0.85
N ASP A 70 7.17 -11.30 -0.65
CA ASP A 70 7.59 -12.48 -1.39
C ASP A 70 6.80 -12.53 -2.70
N PHE A 71 7.35 -11.92 -3.74
CA PHE A 71 6.72 -11.88 -5.06
C PHE A 71 6.55 -13.28 -5.67
N SER A 72 7.37 -14.26 -5.27
CA SER A 72 7.16 -15.64 -5.71
C SER A 72 5.86 -16.21 -5.12
N ALA A 73 5.57 -15.93 -3.84
CA ALA A 73 4.32 -16.30 -3.21
C ALA A 73 3.12 -15.51 -3.79
N LEU A 74 3.26 -14.20 -4.01
CA LEU A 74 2.19 -13.38 -4.60
C LEU A 74 1.82 -13.85 -6.01
N HIS A 75 2.81 -14.16 -6.85
CA HIS A 75 2.56 -14.62 -8.22
C HIS A 75 1.93 -16.01 -8.28
N ALA A 76 2.21 -16.86 -7.29
CA ALA A 76 1.65 -18.21 -7.17
C ALA A 76 0.22 -18.24 -6.59
N ALA A 77 -0.23 -17.15 -5.95
CA ALA A 77 -1.56 -17.08 -5.35
C ALA A 77 -2.67 -17.21 -6.43
N PRO A 78 -3.75 -17.97 -6.15
CA PRO A 78 -4.89 -18.06 -7.07
C PRO A 78 -5.44 -16.68 -7.43
N ARG A 79 -5.66 -16.45 -8.72
CA ARG A 79 -6.10 -15.14 -9.22
C ARG A 79 -7.61 -15.08 -9.32
N PHE A 80 -8.18 -13.94 -8.93
CA PHE A 80 -9.59 -13.63 -9.08
C PHE A 80 -9.75 -12.15 -9.42
N GLU A 81 -10.17 -11.85 -10.65
CA GLU A 81 -10.55 -10.49 -11.09
C GLU A 81 -9.57 -9.39 -10.64
N GLY A 82 -8.29 -9.49 -11.03
CA GLY A 82 -7.26 -8.51 -10.66
C GLY A 82 -6.74 -8.62 -9.23
N LYS A 83 -7.17 -9.63 -8.46
CA LYS A 83 -6.70 -9.91 -7.10
C LYS A 83 -5.99 -11.26 -7.03
N GLY A 84 -5.11 -11.42 -6.04
CA GLY A 84 -4.52 -12.70 -5.64
C GLY A 84 -5.06 -13.14 -4.27
N ALA A 85 -5.58 -14.36 -4.16
CA ALA A 85 -6.05 -14.93 -2.91
C ALA A 85 -4.85 -15.43 -2.09
N VAL A 86 -4.33 -14.58 -1.20
CA VAL A 86 -3.21 -14.95 -0.31
C VAL A 86 -3.70 -15.90 0.77
N ARG A 87 -4.89 -15.62 1.33
CA ARG A 87 -5.67 -16.49 2.23
C ARG A 87 -7.16 -16.27 2.01
N GLU A 88 -8.00 -16.94 2.79
CA GLU A 88 -9.46 -16.84 2.70
C GLU A 88 -9.96 -15.39 2.84
N ARG A 89 -9.39 -14.62 3.76
CA ARG A 89 -9.81 -13.23 4.05
C ARG A 89 -8.75 -12.19 3.69
N ILE A 90 -7.68 -12.59 3.01
CA ILE A 90 -6.53 -11.73 2.67
C ILE A 90 -6.30 -11.75 1.16
N TRP A 91 -6.40 -10.57 0.55
CA TRP A 91 -6.33 -10.38 -0.88
C TRP A 91 -5.21 -9.43 -1.26
N HIS A 92 -4.32 -9.86 -2.15
CA HIS A 92 -3.40 -8.98 -2.86
C HIS A 92 -4.17 -8.28 -3.98
N LEU A 93 -4.27 -6.95 -3.91
CA LEU A 93 -4.80 -6.11 -4.97
C LEU A 93 -3.67 -5.86 -5.96
N ARG A 94 -3.70 -6.56 -7.10
CA ARG A 94 -2.60 -6.49 -8.08
C ARG A 94 -2.57 -5.11 -8.72
N ARG A 95 -1.37 -4.68 -9.11
CA ARG A 95 -1.15 -3.42 -9.83
C ARG A 95 -2.08 -3.32 -11.04
N GLY A 96 -2.75 -2.18 -11.18
CA GLY A 96 -3.73 -1.92 -12.24
C GLY A 96 -5.15 -2.38 -11.91
N HIS A 97 -5.38 -3.10 -10.81
CA HIS A 97 -6.74 -3.48 -10.41
C HIS A 97 -7.58 -2.24 -10.09
N ARG A 98 -8.74 -2.15 -10.74
CA ARG A 98 -9.70 -1.07 -10.55
C ARG A 98 -11.02 -1.63 -10.04
N TRP A 99 -11.65 -0.90 -9.13
CA TRP A 99 -12.96 -1.23 -8.60
C TRP A 99 -13.77 0.04 -8.33
N THR A 100 -15.06 -0.12 -8.05
CA THR A 100 -15.94 0.99 -7.75
C THR A 100 -16.55 0.82 -6.36
N TRP A 101 -16.39 1.83 -5.51
CA TRP A 101 -17.13 1.98 -4.27
C TRP A 101 -17.84 3.31 -4.27
N HIS A 102 -19.14 3.30 -3.98
CA HIS A 102 -19.98 4.50 -3.89
C HIS A 102 -19.85 5.46 -5.08
N GLY A 103 -19.76 4.91 -6.30
CA GLY A 103 -19.62 5.69 -7.53
C GLY A 103 -18.22 6.25 -7.80
N ARG A 104 -17.24 5.97 -6.93
CA ARG A 104 -15.84 6.38 -7.10
C ARG A 104 -15.02 5.23 -7.64
N THR A 105 -14.20 5.52 -8.64
CA THR A 105 -13.24 4.54 -9.18
C THR A 105 -11.97 4.56 -8.35
N TRP A 106 -11.57 3.39 -7.87
CA TRP A 106 -10.35 3.16 -7.13
C TRP A 106 -9.34 2.41 -7.99
N LEU A 107 -8.05 2.65 -7.73
CA LEU A 107 -6.93 1.98 -8.39
C LEU A 107 -5.92 1.48 -7.35
N ALA A 108 -5.54 0.22 -7.47
CA ALA A 108 -4.42 -0.38 -6.75
C ALA A 108 -3.13 -0.26 -7.59
N LEU A 109 -2.10 0.32 -7.01
CA LEU A 109 -0.77 0.41 -7.62
C LEU A 109 0.32 0.28 -6.55
N GLY A 110 0.63 -0.96 -6.20
CA GLY A 110 1.75 -1.29 -5.33
C GLY A 110 3.11 -1.09 -5.98
N GLY A 111 4.15 -1.41 -5.22
CA GLY A 111 5.55 -1.37 -5.62
C GLY A 111 6.32 -0.19 -5.03
N ALA A 112 7.60 -0.44 -4.74
CA ALA A 112 8.62 0.53 -4.33
C ALA A 112 10.01 -0.08 -4.52
N VAL A 113 11.06 0.70 -4.28
CA VAL A 113 12.46 0.24 -4.35
C VAL A 113 13.01 -0.01 -2.94
N SER A 114 13.58 -1.18 -2.72
CA SER A 114 14.37 -1.49 -1.53
C SER A 114 15.72 -0.74 -1.58
N LEU A 115 15.87 0.29 -0.76
CA LEU A 115 17.11 1.10 -0.70
C LEU A 115 18.34 0.33 -0.18
N ASP A 116 18.12 -0.83 0.42
CA ASP A 116 19.15 -1.75 0.93
C ASP A 116 19.33 -2.99 0.05
N ARG A 117 18.84 -2.96 -1.20
CA ARG A 117 18.98 -4.04 -2.20
C ARG A 117 20.41 -4.58 -2.28
N SER A 118 21.44 -3.71 -2.22
CA SER A 118 22.85 -4.12 -2.27
C SER A 118 23.26 -5.12 -1.17
N PHE A 119 22.49 -5.24 -0.09
CA PHE A 119 22.74 -6.16 1.02
C PHE A 119 21.85 -7.42 0.98
N ARG A 120 21.04 -7.59 -0.07
CA ARG A 120 20.05 -8.65 -0.20
C ARG A 120 20.45 -9.67 -1.28
N VAL A 121 19.74 -10.78 -1.28
CA VAL A 121 19.89 -11.90 -2.20
C VAL A 121 18.59 -12.09 -2.97
N GLN A 122 18.68 -11.94 -4.29
CA GLN A 122 17.54 -12.09 -5.20
C GLN A 122 16.86 -13.45 -5.04
N GLY A 123 15.53 -13.44 -4.99
CA GLY A 123 14.69 -14.63 -4.82
C GLY A 123 14.66 -15.18 -3.40
N ARG A 124 15.36 -14.54 -2.43
CA ARG A 124 15.37 -14.96 -1.02
C ARG A 124 14.86 -13.88 -0.08
N ASN A 125 15.38 -12.67 -0.17
CA ASN A 125 14.95 -11.55 0.68
C ASN A 125 14.86 -10.24 -0.11
N TRP A 126 14.85 -10.34 -1.44
CA TRP A 126 14.63 -9.28 -2.40
C TRP A 126 14.14 -9.88 -3.72
N TRP A 127 13.26 -9.17 -4.43
CA TRP A 127 12.76 -9.54 -5.76
C TRP A 127 12.75 -8.31 -6.65
N ALA A 128 13.22 -8.43 -7.89
CA ALA A 128 13.20 -7.33 -8.84
C ALA A 128 11.77 -6.87 -9.18
N ASP A 129 10.79 -7.76 -9.02
CA ASP A 129 9.36 -7.51 -9.19
C ASP A 129 8.79 -6.48 -8.20
N GLU A 130 9.54 -6.05 -7.17
CA GLU A 130 9.11 -5.00 -6.24
C GLU A 130 8.86 -3.64 -6.91
N GLU A 131 9.49 -3.39 -8.05
CA GLU A 131 9.41 -2.12 -8.76
C GLU A 131 8.25 -2.10 -9.75
N ILE A 132 7.56 -0.96 -9.88
CA ILE A 132 6.65 -0.71 -11.01
C ILE A 132 7.48 -0.69 -12.29
N THR A 133 7.09 -1.49 -13.28
CA THR A 133 7.75 -1.46 -14.58
C THR A 133 7.21 -0.34 -15.47
N ARG A 134 8.00 0.13 -16.44
CA ARG A 134 7.53 1.12 -17.43
C ARG A 134 6.35 0.62 -18.26
N ALA A 135 6.30 -0.69 -18.54
CA ALA A 135 5.20 -1.30 -19.27
C ALA A 135 3.90 -1.26 -18.44
N GLU A 136 3.96 -1.68 -17.17
CA GLU A 136 2.82 -1.58 -16.26
C GLU A 136 2.36 -0.13 -16.09
N ALA A 137 3.29 0.81 -15.90
CA ALA A 137 2.97 2.23 -15.79
C ALA A 137 2.20 2.75 -17.03
N ALA A 138 2.69 2.41 -18.24
CA ALA A 138 2.05 2.80 -19.48
C ALA A 138 0.66 2.16 -19.66
N GLU A 139 0.51 0.87 -19.36
CA GLU A 139 -0.77 0.16 -19.43
C GLU A 139 -1.79 0.73 -18.44
N ILE A 140 -1.37 1.00 -17.21
CA ILE A 140 -2.23 1.52 -16.14
C ILE A 140 -2.69 2.95 -16.45
N GLY A 141 -1.78 3.80 -16.95
CA GLY A 141 -2.11 5.16 -17.40
C GLY A 141 -3.09 5.12 -18.58
N ALA A 142 -2.82 4.30 -19.60
CA ALA A 142 -3.68 4.16 -20.77
C ALA A 142 -5.08 3.59 -20.44
N ALA A 143 -5.22 2.83 -19.35
CA ALA A 143 -6.49 2.34 -18.86
C ALA A 143 -7.43 3.44 -18.32
N GLY A 144 -6.94 4.68 -18.19
CA GLY A 144 -7.75 5.86 -17.93
C GLY A 144 -7.82 6.30 -16.46
N PRO A 145 -8.71 7.25 -16.14
CA PRO A 145 -8.70 7.91 -14.85
C PRO A 145 -9.23 7.03 -13.70
N ALA A 146 -8.75 7.30 -12.49
CA ALA A 146 -9.33 6.80 -11.23
C ALA A 146 -9.36 7.96 -10.23
N GLU A 147 -10.43 8.04 -9.44
CA GLU A 147 -10.59 9.12 -8.46
C GLU A 147 -9.70 8.92 -7.23
N VAL A 148 -9.47 7.65 -6.85
CA VAL A 148 -8.68 7.28 -5.67
C VAL A 148 -7.57 6.31 -6.05
N MET A 149 -6.34 6.59 -5.63
CA MET A 149 -5.21 5.68 -5.77
C MET A 149 -4.74 5.18 -4.41
N VAL A 150 -4.61 3.86 -4.29
CA VAL A 150 -3.90 3.20 -3.19
C VAL A 150 -2.56 2.74 -3.72
N THR A 151 -1.50 3.32 -3.18
CA THR A 151 -0.12 3.11 -3.60
C THR A 151 0.73 2.62 -2.44
N HIS A 152 1.92 2.09 -2.71
CA HIS A 152 2.89 1.86 -1.64
C HIS A 152 3.89 3.01 -1.55
N ASP A 153 4.59 3.32 -2.64
CA ASP A 153 5.50 4.47 -2.72
C ASP A 153 4.75 5.81 -2.87
N CYS A 154 5.48 6.91 -2.70
CA CYS A 154 5.00 8.28 -2.76
C CYS A 154 5.43 8.95 -4.09
N PRO A 155 4.53 9.56 -4.88
CA PRO A 155 4.90 10.18 -6.16
C PRO A 155 5.90 11.33 -5.99
N ALA A 156 6.74 11.58 -7.01
CA ALA A 156 7.89 12.48 -6.92
C ALA A 156 7.58 13.90 -6.44
N SER A 157 6.48 14.50 -6.90
CA SER A 157 6.08 15.89 -6.56
C SER A 157 5.68 16.08 -5.09
N VAL A 158 5.44 14.98 -4.38
CA VAL A 158 5.08 14.99 -2.96
C VAL A 158 6.37 15.03 -2.14
N GLU A 159 6.88 16.24 -1.92
CA GLU A 159 8.21 16.44 -1.35
C GLU A 159 8.25 16.26 0.18
N HIS A 160 9.29 15.61 0.68
CA HIS A 160 9.54 15.44 2.10
C HIS A 160 10.99 15.79 2.44
N VAL A 161 11.17 16.50 3.55
CA VAL A 161 12.48 16.62 4.18
C VAL A 161 12.67 15.40 5.06
N PHE A 162 13.66 14.58 4.71
CA PHE A 162 14.09 13.42 5.49
C PHE A 162 15.36 13.72 6.27
N ARG A 163 15.61 12.93 7.31
CA ARG A 163 16.94 12.89 7.93
C ARG A 163 17.96 12.39 6.91
N PRO A 164 19.24 12.78 7.02
CA PRO A 164 20.29 12.23 6.17
C PRO A 164 20.23 10.71 6.16
N LEU A 165 20.19 10.16 4.96
CA LEU A 165 20.20 8.71 4.79
C LEU A 165 21.55 8.15 5.25
N PRO A 166 21.56 6.92 5.79
CA PRO A 166 22.80 6.34 6.26
C PRO A 166 23.85 6.23 5.14
N PRO A 167 25.14 6.54 5.42
CA PRO A 167 26.17 6.65 4.39
C PRO A 167 26.56 5.32 3.73
N TRP A 168 26.09 4.20 4.28
CA TRP A 168 26.35 2.85 3.79
C TRP A 168 25.33 2.41 2.74
N LEU A 169 24.26 3.18 2.50
CA LEU A 169 23.34 2.90 1.39
C LEU A 169 24.02 3.16 0.05
N SER A 170 23.75 2.27 -0.90
CA SER A 170 24.29 2.36 -2.26
C SER A 170 23.72 3.58 -2.99
N GLY A 171 24.59 4.39 -3.60
CA GLY A 171 24.16 5.51 -4.45
C GLY A 171 23.29 5.07 -5.63
N ARG A 172 23.45 3.82 -6.09
CA ARG A 172 22.59 3.23 -7.12
C ARG A 172 21.19 2.95 -6.61
N ASP A 173 21.07 2.38 -5.41
CA ASP A 173 19.76 2.06 -4.82
C ASP A 173 18.98 3.35 -4.51
N LEU A 174 19.68 4.41 -4.09
CA LEU A 174 19.10 5.75 -3.95
C LEU A 174 18.60 6.33 -5.29
N ALA A 175 19.41 6.21 -6.35
CA ALA A 175 19.04 6.69 -7.68
C ALA A 175 17.83 5.92 -8.25
N ASP A 176 17.78 4.61 -8.03
CA ASP A 176 16.66 3.75 -8.43
C ASP A 176 15.38 4.16 -7.69
N GLY A 177 15.45 4.45 -6.38
CA GLY A 177 14.30 4.98 -5.61
C GLY A 177 13.78 6.31 -6.15
N VAL A 178 14.67 7.24 -6.52
CA VAL A 178 14.27 8.50 -7.16
C VAL A 178 13.59 8.25 -8.51
N ALA A 179 14.16 7.36 -9.33
CA ALA A 179 13.59 7.02 -10.64
C ALA A 179 12.23 6.33 -10.54
N HIS A 180 12.04 5.47 -9.53
CA HIS A 180 10.76 4.80 -9.27
C HIS A 180 9.67 5.80 -8.88
N ARG A 181 9.97 6.75 -7.97
CA ARG A 181 9.02 7.82 -7.61
C ARG A 181 8.65 8.71 -8.79
N ALA A 182 9.59 8.96 -9.71
CA ALA A 182 9.32 9.68 -10.94
C ALA A 182 8.39 8.87 -11.87
N LEU A 183 8.60 7.57 -12.00
CA LEU A 183 7.70 6.70 -12.78
C LEU A 183 6.29 6.65 -12.17
N LEU A 184 6.17 6.59 -10.85
CA LEU A 184 4.87 6.67 -10.17
C LEU A 184 4.20 8.04 -10.42
N GLN A 185 4.97 9.13 -10.46
CA GLN A 185 4.45 10.45 -10.83
C GLN A 185 3.86 10.45 -12.24
N ASP A 186 4.55 9.85 -13.22
CA ASP A 186 4.03 9.74 -14.59
C ASP A 186 2.65 9.04 -14.60
N VAL A 187 2.48 7.97 -13.80
CA VAL A 187 1.18 7.29 -13.67
C VAL A 187 0.13 8.19 -13.02
N VAL A 188 0.49 8.94 -11.98
CA VAL A 188 -0.43 9.88 -11.31
C VAL A 188 -0.90 10.98 -12.28
N ASP A 189 -0.03 11.48 -13.14
CA ASP A 189 -0.36 12.52 -14.12
C ASP A 189 -1.33 12.02 -15.21
N GLU A 190 -1.25 10.74 -15.58
CA GLU A 190 -2.16 10.09 -16.51
C GLU A 190 -3.50 9.68 -15.85
N VAL A 191 -3.46 9.12 -14.64
CA VAL A 191 -4.63 8.61 -13.91
C VAL A 191 -5.45 9.75 -13.29
N ARG A 192 -4.80 10.87 -12.96
CA ARG A 192 -5.42 12.11 -12.45
C ARG A 192 -6.32 11.90 -11.22
N PRO A 193 -5.82 11.28 -10.14
CA PRO A 193 -6.61 11.09 -8.93
C PRO A 193 -6.89 12.42 -8.22
N SER A 194 -7.94 12.47 -7.43
CA SER A 194 -8.17 13.53 -6.44
C SER A 194 -7.75 13.11 -5.03
N HIS A 195 -7.58 11.80 -4.79
CA HIS A 195 -7.11 11.23 -3.52
C HIS A 195 -6.02 10.19 -3.75
N LEU A 196 -4.95 10.25 -2.96
CA LEU A 196 -3.86 9.27 -3.00
C LEU A 196 -3.45 8.89 -1.58
N MET A 197 -3.40 7.59 -1.32
CA MET A 197 -2.91 7.04 -0.06
C MET A 197 -1.68 6.18 -0.30
N HIS A 198 -0.67 6.32 0.56
CA HIS A 198 0.58 5.56 0.42
C HIS A 198 1.20 5.17 1.77
N GLY A 199 2.14 4.21 1.71
CA GLY A 199 2.96 3.72 2.84
C GLY A 199 4.43 4.08 2.63
N HIS A 200 5.34 3.12 2.84
CA HIS A 200 6.77 3.12 2.47
C HIS A 200 7.67 4.14 3.19
N LEU A 201 7.23 5.39 3.28
CA LEU A 201 8.01 6.49 3.88
C LEU A 201 7.98 6.48 5.41
N HIS A 202 7.16 5.62 6.02
CA HIS A 202 6.92 5.54 7.47
C HIS A 202 6.66 6.93 8.04
N ARG A 203 5.67 7.62 7.49
CA ARG A 203 5.38 9.00 7.85
C ARG A 203 3.90 9.29 7.73
N ALA A 204 3.28 9.53 8.88
CA ALA A 204 1.91 9.95 8.97
C ALA A 204 1.80 11.43 8.61
N TYR A 205 1.04 11.74 7.56
CA TYR A 205 0.68 13.11 7.21
C TYR A 205 -0.55 13.12 6.30
N ARG A 206 -1.23 14.27 6.24
CA ARG A 206 -2.20 14.58 5.21
C ARG A 206 -1.95 15.98 4.69
N ARG A 207 -1.99 16.16 3.37
CA ARG A 207 -1.89 17.47 2.73
C ARG A 207 -2.50 17.46 1.34
N THR A 208 -3.04 18.60 0.96
CA THR A 208 -3.37 18.91 -0.43
C THR A 208 -2.08 19.25 -1.19
N VAL A 209 -1.84 18.57 -2.30
CA VAL A 209 -0.69 18.81 -3.19
C VAL A 209 -1.22 19.31 -4.53
N PRO A 210 -0.77 20.47 -5.04
CA PRO A 210 -1.15 20.92 -6.37
C PRO A 210 -0.50 20.06 -7.44
N MET A 211 -1.31 19.41 -8.29
CA MET A 211 -0.86 18.68 -9.49
C MET A 211 -1.36 19.40 -10.75
N ALA A 212 -0.83 19.01 -11.91
CA ALA A 212 -1.19 19.62 -13.20
C ALA A 212 -2.69 19.50 -13.52
N HIS A 213 -3.35 18.42 -13.10
CA HIS A 213 -4.78 18.18 -13.29
C HIS A 213 -5.68 18.74 -12.17
N GLY A 214 -5.09 19.33 -11.13
CA GLY A 214 -5.82 19.86 -9.97
C GLY A 214 -5.19 19.47 -8.63
N PRO A 215 -5.74 19.97 -7.51
CA PRO A 215 -5.30 19.57 -6.18
C PRO A 215 -5.60 18.09 -5.90
N VAL A 216 -4.66 17.41 -5.25
CA VAL A 216 -4.78 16.02 -4.80
C VAL A 216 -4.60 15.94 -3.29
N GLU A 217 -5.54 15.30 -2.62
CA GLU A 217 -5.42 14.98 -1.20
C GLU A 217 -4.51 13.76 -1.02
N VAL A 218 -3.31 13.99 -0.49
CA VAL A 218 -2.31 12.94 -0.27
C VAL A 218 -2.24 12.59 1.22
N THR A 219 -2.37 11.31 1.53
CA THR A 219 -2.21 10.76 2.88
C THR A 219 -1.08 9.74 2.91
N GLY A 220 -0.05 10.00 3.71
CA GLY A 220 0.97 9.01 4.04
C GLY A 220 0.66 8.34 5.37
N LEU A 221 0.92 7.04 5.46
CA LEU A 221 0.75 6.25 6.68
C LEU A 221 2.12 5.97 7.34
N GLU A 222 2.10 5.87 8.66
CA GLU A 222 3.25 5.42 9.46
C GLU A 222 3.45 3.89 9.39
N SER A 223 4.56 3.39 9.94
CA SER A 223 4.76 1.96 10.15
C SER A 223 4.21 1.44 11.48
N ASP A 224 4.15 0.12 11.61
CA ASP A 224 3.91 -0.53 12.89
C ASP A 224 4.88 -0.01 13.98
N GLY A 225 4.40 0.08 15.21
CA GLY A 225 5.16 0.63 16.34
C GLY A 225 5.07 2.15 16.48
N ALA A 226 4.53 2.87 15.49
CA ALA A 226 4.23 4.30 15.63
C ALA A 226 3.17 4.55 16.72
N ARG A 227 3.15 5.75 17.30
CA ARG A 227 2.14 6.10 18.31
C ARG A 227 0.74 6.30 17.69
N THR A 228 0.68 6.90 16.51
CA THR A 228 -0.54 7.25 15.78
C THR A 228 -0.26 7.25 14.27
N GLY A 229 -1.29 7.18 13.44
CA GLY A 229 -1.19 7.44 11.99
C GLY A 229 -0.68 6.27 11.12
N ASN A 230 -0.45 5.09 11.69
CA ASN A 230 -0.22 3.86 10.90
C ASN A 230 -1.52 3.34 10.24
N TRP A 231 -2.66 3.60 10.88
CA TRP A 231 -3.98 3.28 10.37
C TRP A 231 -4.94 4.41 10.72
N ALA A 232 -6.01 4.52 9.94
CA ALA A 232 -7.10 5.44 10.20
C ALA A 232 -8.38 4.95 9.49
N VAL A 233 -9.53 5.35 10.01
CA VAL A 233 -10.84 5.07 9.39
C VAL A 233 -11.12 6.12 8.33
N LEU A 234 -11.51 5.67 7.14
CA LEU A 234 -11.89 6.50 6.01
C LEU A 234 -13.33 6.15 5.63
N ASP A 235 -14.22 7.14 5.67
CA ASP A 235 -15.53 7.02 5.04
C ASP A 235 -15.34 7.16 3.52
N VAL A 236 -15.53 6.06 2.81
CA VAL A 236 -15.32 5.97 1.36
C VAL A 236 -16.42 6.64 0.53
N ARG A 237 -17.54 7.06 1.13
CA ARG A 237 -18.59 7.87 0.46
C ARG A 237 -18.17 9.33 0.40
N THR A 238 -17.75 9.86 1.55
CA THR A 238 -17.41 11.27 1.74
C THR A 238 -15.93 11.58 1.51
N MET A 239 -15.08 10.54 1.51
CA MET A 239 -13.62 10.63 1.55
C MET A 239 -13.08 11.38 2.79
N HIS A 240 -13.87 11.42 3.87
CA HIS A 240 -13.47 12.00 5.14
C HIS A 240 -12.89 10.94 6.06
N TRP A 241 -11.85 11.35 6.79
CA TRP A 241 -11.21 10.50 7.77
C TRP A 241 -11.81 10.75 9.15
N ALA A 242 -12.00 9.69 9.93
CA ALA A 242 -12.48 9.82 11.29
C ALA A 242 -11.44 10.53 12.17
N ASP A 243 -11.91 11.41 13.06
CA ASP A 243 -11.07 12.07 14.04
C ASP A 243 -10.62 11.09 15.12
N GLY A 244 -9.35 11.19 15.55
CA GLY A 244 -8.85 10.46 16.72
C GLY A 244 -8.42 9.01 16.49
N THR A 245 -8.28 8.57 15.24
CA THR A 245 -7.62 7.30 14.87
C THR A 245 -6.14 7.48 14.55
#